data_AF-A0A0A7FVC8-F1
#
_entry.id   AF-A0A0A7FVC8-F1
#
_cell.length_a   1.000
_cell.length_b   1.000
_cell.length_c   1.000
_cell.angle_alpha   90.00
_cell.angle_beta   90.00
_cell.angle_gamma   90.00
#
_symmetry.space_group_name_H-M   'P 1'
#
loop_
_entity.id
_entity.type
_entity.pdbx_description
1 polymer ?
#
loop_
_entity_poly.entity_id
_entity_poly.type
_entity_poly.pdbx_seq_one_letter_code
_entity_poly.pdbx_strand_id
1 'polypeptide(L)'
;MERNIDNLKGKVVKHFKGKLYLVLDVAKHSETMEELVVYKALYGEFGIFVRPLDMFLSKVDTEKYPNCTQKYRFQEISEEDTKLIQNVIIK
;
A
#
# COMPACT_ATOMS: atom_id res chain seq x y z
N MET A 1 -18.59 -2.39 -4.70
CA MET A 1 -17.69 -3.15 -3.81
C MET A 1 -16.66 -2.20 -3.27
N GLU A 2 -16.78 -1.86 -2.00
CA GLU A 2 -15.76 -1.11 -1.26
C GLU A 2 -14.48 -1.95 -1.17
N ARG A 3 -13.31 -1.31 -1.20
CA ARG A 3 -12.03 -2.01 -1.10
C ARG A 3 -11.89 -2.55 0.32
N ASN A 4 -11.77 -3.86 0.47
CA ASN A 4 -11.47 -4.47 1.76
C ASN A 4 -9.95 -4.54 1.96
N ILE A 5 -9.46 -3.95 3.06
CA ILE A 5 -8.04 -3.97 3.45
C ILE A 5 -7.56 -5.37 3.81
N ASP A 6 -8.44 -6.25 4.29
CA ASP A 6 -8.10 -7.63 4.63
C ASP A 6 -7.57 -8.40 3.42
N ASN A 7 -8.09 -8.09 2.23
CA ASN A 7 -7.63 -8.70 0.97
C ASN A 7 -6.22 -8.24 0.55
N LEU A 8 -5.74 -7.12 1.12
CA LEU A 8 -4.40 -6.59 0.83
C LEU A 8 -3.36 -7.06 1.85
N LYS A 9 -3.74 -7.62 3.00
CA LYS A 9 -2.79 -8.09 4.00
C LYS A 9 -1.87 -9.17 3.40
N GLY A 10 -0.56 -8.97 3.55
CA GLY A 10 0.48 -9.83 2.95
C GLY A 10 0.73 -9.58 1.46
N LYS A 11 0.02 -8.63 0.82
CA LYS A 11 0.20 -8.30 -0.60
C LYS A 11 1.18 -7.16 -0.79
N VAL A 12 1.86 -7.19 -1.93
CA VAL A 12 2.64 -6.05 -2.41
C VAL A 12 1.72 -5.07 -3.11
N VAL A 13 1.82 -3.81 -2.74
CA VAL A 13 1.07 -2.71 -3.32
C VAL A 13 2.01 -1.63 -3.86
N LYS A 14 1.59 -1.00 -4.95
CA LYS A 14 2.26 0.14 -5.56
C LYS A 14 1.58 1.42 -5.14
N HIS A 15 2.35 2.32 -4.54
CA HIS A 15 1.92 3.70 -4.37
C HIS A 15 1.88 4.39 -5.73
N PHE A 16 0.93 5.31 -5.97
CA PHE A 16 0.76 5.97 -7.28
C PHE A 16 2.02 6.72 -7.78
N LYS A 17 2.93 7.07 -6.86
CA LYS A 17 4.27 7.62 -7.18
C LYS A 17 5.33 6.56 -7.55
N GLY A 18 4.94 5.32 -7.79
CA GLY A 18 5.79 4.24 -8.29
C GLY A 18 6.53 3.41 -7.26
N LYS A 19 6.50 3.77 -5.97
CA LYS A 19 7.18 3.02 -4.91
C LYS A 19 6.35 1.81 -4.43
N LEU A 20 7.04 0.73 -4.09
CA LEU A 20 6.46 -0.54 -3.68
C LEU A 20 6.51 -0.73 -2.18
N TYR A 21 5.46 -1.34 -1.65
CA TYR A 21 5.28 -1.59 -0.22
C TYR A 21 4.61 -2.95 0.00
N LEU A 22 4.90 -3.59 1.13
CA LEU A 22 4.21 -4.78 1.62
C LEU A 22 3.22 -4.36 2.71
N VAL A 23 1.94 -4.70 2.57
CA VAL A 23 0.95 -4.49 3.64
C VAL A 23 1.13 -5.59 4.68
N LEU A 24 1.43 -5.20 5.92
CA LEU A 24 1.71 -6.13 7.01
C LEU A 24 0.45 -6.45 7.81
N ASP A 25 -0.27 -5.42 8.25
CA ASP A 25 -1.45 -5.57 9.10
C ASP A 25 -2.31 -4.29 9.12
N VAL A 26 -3.43 -4.37 9.85
CA VAL A 26 -4.22 -3.22 10.29
C VAL A 26 -4.15 -3.14 11.81
N ALA A 27 -3.71 -2.00 12.33
CA ALA A 27 -3.65 -1.72 13.75
C ALA A 27 -4.78 -0.75 14.15
N LYS A 28 -5.09 -0.70 15.45
CA LYS A 28 -5.95 0.33 16.03
C LYS A 28 -5.11 1.29 16.85
N HIS A 29 -5.27 2.57 16.60
CA HIS A 29 -4.68 3.62 17.44
C HIS A 29 -5.33 3.55 18.83
N SER A 30 -4.55 3.34 19.90
CA SER A 30 -5.09 3.08 21.25
C SER A 30 -5.95 4.21 21.82
N GLU A 31 -5.62 5.45 21.49
CA GLU A 31 -6.21 6.66 22.02
C GLU A 31 -7.46 7.09 21.25
N THR A 32 -7.47 6.91 19.93
CA THR A 32 -8.55 7.37 19.05
C THR A 32 -9.42 6.24 18.51
N MET A 33 -8.97 4.99 18.65
CA MET A 33 -9.54 3.79 18.04
C MET A 33 -9.58 3.82 16.50
N GLU A 34 -8.85 4.74 15.87
CA GLU A 34 -8.73 4.84 14.42
C GLU A 34 -7.96 3.63 13.84
N GLU A 35 -8.43 3.13 12.70
CA GLU A 35 -7.76 2.04 11.99
C GLU A 35 -6.60 2.57 11.15
N LEU A 36 -5.42 1.98 11.34
CA LEU A 36 -4.18 2.33 10.67
C LEU A 36 -3.66 1.13 9.90
N VAL A 37 -3.28 1.33 8.64
CA VAL A 37 -2.57 0.31 7.86
C VAL A 37 -1.10 0.33 8.24
N VAL A 38 -0.57 -0.81 8.66
CA VAL A 38 0.85 -1.04 8.90
C VAL A 38 1.47 -1.63 7.64
N TYR A 39 2.48 -0.97 7.07
CA TYR A 39 3.08 -1.39 5.82
C TYR A 39 4.59 -1.10 5.77
N LYS A 40 5.33 -1.90 5.00
CA LYS A 40 6.80 -1.85 4.90
C LYS A 40 7.22 -1.40 3.51
N ALA A 41 8.13 -0.43 3.42
CA ALA A 41 8.77 -0.07 2.16
C ALA A 41 9.61 -1.23 1.62
N LEU A 42 9.54 -1.49 0.32
CA LEU A 42 10.38 -2.47 -0.37
C LEU A 42 11.56 -1.81 -1.10
N TYR A 43 12.06 -0.72 -0.54
CA TYR A 43 13.17 0.07 -1.07
C TYR A 43 13.89 0.79 0.07
N GLY A 44 15.11 1.27 -0.22
CA GLY A 44 15.92 1.98 0.78
C GLY A 44 16.22 1.12 2.00
N GLU A 45 16.03 1.66 3.19
CA GLU A 45 16.24 0.97 4.47
C GLU A 45 15.06 0.07 4.88
N PHE A 46 14.09 -0.15 4.00
CA PHE A 46 12.93 -1.01 4.24
C PHE A 46 12.11 -0.65 5.49
N GLY A 47 11.93 0.67 5.73
CA GLY A 47 11.20 1.20 6.88
C GLY A 47 9.74 0.74 6.96
N ILE A 48 9.22 0.67 8.19
CA ILE A 48 7.83 0.35 8.50
C ILE A 48 7.09 1.65 8.82
N PHE A 49 5.90 1.80 8.24
CA PHE A 49 5.06 2.99 8.36
C PHE A 49 3.65 2.61 8.78
N VAL A 50 2.96 3.58 9.37
CA VAL A 50 1.53 3.52 9.65
C VAL A 50 0.81 4.67 8.94
N ARG A 51 -0.42 4.44 8.50
CA ARG A 51 -1.25 5.47 7.84
C ARG A 51 -2.73 5.21 8.11
N PRO A 52 -3.56 6.25 8.30
CA PRO A 52 -5.02 6.11 8.34
C PRO A 52 -5.57 5.24 7.20
N LEU A 53 -6.48 4.32 7.56
CA LEU A 53 -7.07 3.34 6.65
C LEU A 53 -7.76 4.01 5.47
N ASP A 54 -8.57 5.02 5.75
CA ASP A 54 -9.30 5.81 4.76
C ASP A 54 -8.34 6.48 3.75
N MET A 55 -7.25 7.08 4.23
CA MET A 55 -6.23 7.70 3.41
C MET A 55 -5.45 6.66 2.61
N PHE A 56 -5.23 5.47 3.15
CA PHE A 56 -4.54 4.40 2.44
C PHE A 56 -5.39 3.86 1.28
N LEU A 57 -6.69 3.63 1.53
CA LEU A 57 -7.62 3.10 0.53
C LEU A 57 -8.12 4.17 -0.46
N SER A 58 -7.90 5.45 -0.16
CA SER A 58 -8.37 6.59 -0.96
C SER A 58 -7.93 6.54 -2.44
N LYS A 59 -8.73 7.23 -3.27
CA LYS A 59 -8.39 7.49 -4.67
C LYS A 59 -7.20 8.44 -4.78
N VAL A 60 -6.50 8.39 -5.91
CA VAL A 60 -5.56 9.46 -6.25
C VAL A 60 -6.36 10.74 -6.48
N ASP A 61 -5.83 11.84 -5.98
CA ASP A 61 -6.34 13.17 -6.27
C ASP A 61 -6.02 13.52 -7.74
N THR A 62 -7.02 13.43 -8.60
CA THR A 62 -6.88 13.65 -10.04
C THR A 62 -6.78 15.12 -10.41
N GLU A 63 -7.20 16.05 -9.55
CA GLU A 63 -6.97 17.48 -9.78
C GLU A 63 -5.49 17.81 -9.59
N LYS A 64 -4.89 17.27 -8.54
CA LYS A 64 -3.46 17.44 -8.27
C LYS A 64 -2.56 16.60 -9.19
N TYR A 65 -3.04 15.43 -9.64
CA TYR A 65 -2.29 14.48 -10.46
C TYR A 65 -3.09 14.05 -11.70
N PRO A 66 -3.31 14.94 -12.67
CA PRO A 66 -4.19 14.69 -13.82
C PRO A 66 -3.69 13.57 -14.74
N ASN A 67 -2.37 13.35 -14.80
CA ASN A 67 -1.75 12.33 -15.64
C ASN A 67 -1.61 10.97 -14.94
N CYS A 68 -2.12 10.82 -13.72
CA CYS A 68 -2.04 9.56 -12.99
C CYS A 68 -3.06 8.56 -13.54
N THR A 69 -2.57 7.48 -14.15
CA THR A 69 -3.42 6.38 -14.63
C THR A 69 -3.88 5.45 -13.51
N GLN A 70 -3.20 5.48 -12.36
CA GLN A 70 -3.56 4.68 -11.19
C GLN A 70 -4.76 5.30 -10.47
N LYS A 71 -5.79 4.49 -10.20
CA LYS A 71 -7.04 4.95 -9.58
C LYS A 71 -6.92 5.22 -8.09
N TYR A 72 -6.16 4.40 -7.37
CA TYR A 72 -6.03 4.46 -5.91
C TYR A 72 -4.62 4.83 -5.47
N ARG A 73 -4.49 5.44 -4.29
CA ARG A 73 -3.17 5.81 -3.75
C ARG A 73 -2.25 4.60 -3.64
N PHE A 74 -2.77 3.49 -3.16
CA PHE A 74 -2.11 2.18 -3.12
C PHE A 74 -2.94 1.17 -3.87
N GLN A 75 -2.32 0.44 -4.80
CA GLN A 75 -2.99 -0.56 -5.63
C GLN A 75 -2.16 -1.85 -5.66
N GLU A 76 -2.82 -2.99 -5.53
CA GLU A 76 -2.18 -4.31 -5.69
C GLU A 76 -1.58 -4.42 -7.10
N ILE A 77 -0.43 -5.07 -7.19
CA ILE A 77 0.25 -5.37 -8.45
C ILE A 77 -0.03 -6.83 -8.85
N SER A 78 0.26 -7.21 -10.09
CA SER A 78 -0.03 -8.58 -10.53
C SER A 78 0.80 -9.61 -9.76
N GLU A 79 0.35 -10.87 -9.78
CA GLU A 79 1.13 -11.96 -9.20
C GLU A 79 2.47 -12.17 -9.90
N GLU A 80 2.55 -11.94 -11.23
CA GLU A 80 3.82 -12.01 -11.95
C GLU A 80 4.80 -10.94 -11.45
N ASP A 81 4.34 -9.69 -11.31
CA ASP A 81 5.16 -8.59 -10.79
C ASP A 81 5.62 -8.89 -9.36
N THR A 82 4.72 -9.44 -8.53
CA THR A 82 5.04 -9.82 -7.15
C THR A 82 6.14 -10.89 -7.09
N LYS A 83 6.04 -11.94 -7.90
CA LYS A 83 7.05 -13.02 -7.98
C LYS A 83 8.39 -12.48 -8.46
N LEU A 84 8.38 -11.60 -9.46
CA LEU A 84 9.61 -10.95 -9.95
C LEU A 84 10.32 -10.16 -8.85
N ILE A 85 9.57 -9.39 -8.05
CA ILE A 85 10.11 -8.61 -6.93
C ILE A 85 10.69 -9.54 -5.85
N GLN A 86 10.00 -10.61 -5.49
CA GLN A 86 10.48 -11.57 -4.48
C GLN A 86 11.82 -12.20 -4.89
N ASN A 87 12.00 -12.53 -6.17
CA ASN A 87 13.24 -13.10 -6.70
C ASN A 87 14.43 -12.11 -6.69
N VAL A 88 14.15 -10.80 -6.61
CA VAL A 88 15.17 -9.75 -6.62
C VAL A 88 15.52 -9.29 -5.19
N ILE A 89 14.53 -9.22 -4.29
CA ILE A 89 14.70 -8.69 -2.93
C ILE A 89 15.09 -9.79 -1.92
N ILE A 90 14.74 -11.06 -2.18
CA ILE A 90 15.02 -12.20 -1.29
C ILE A 90 16.12 -13.08 -1.93
N LYS A 91 17.32 -12.52 -2.05
CA LYS A 91 18.55 -13.26 -2.33
C LYS A 91 19.55 -13.05 -1.20
#